data_AF-A0A0F6QGA9-F1
#
_entry.id   AF-A0A0F6QGA9-F1
#
_cell.length_a   1.000
_cell.length_b   1.000
_cell.length_c   1.000
_cell.angle_alpha   90.00
_cell.angle_beta   90.00
_cell.angle_gamma   90.00
#
_symmetry.space_group_name_H-M   'P 1'
#
loop_
_entity.id
_entity.type
_entity.pdbx_description
1 polymer ?
#
loop_
_entity_poly.entity_id
_entity_poly.type
_entity_poly.pdbx_seq_one_letter_code
_entity_poly.pdbx_strand_id
1 'polypeptide(L)'
;TCEEMIKRAVFARELGVPIVMHDYLTGGFTANTSLAHYCRDNGLLLHIHRAMHAVIDRQKNHGMHFRVLAKALRLSGGDHIHAGTVVGKLEG
;
A
#
# COMPACT_ATOMS: atom_id res chain seq x y z
N THR A 1 14.83 0.95 -5.47
CA THR A 1 15.24 0.99 -4.05
C THR A 1 14.38 2.01 -3.32
N CYS A 2 14.52 2.15 -2.00
CA CYS A 2 13.75 3.14 -1.23
C CYS A 2 14.09 4.59 -1.62
N GLU A 3 15.34 4.86 -1.98
CA GLU A 3 15.81 6.18 -2.43
C GLU A 3 15.09 6.59 -3.72
N GLU A 4 14.99 5.68 -4.68
CA GLU A 4 14.29 5.92 -5.94
C GLU A 4 12.77 6.07 -5.74
N MET A 5 12.19 5.36 -4.76
CA MET A 5 10.79 5.53 -4.37
C MET A 5 10.52 6.95 -3.84
N ILE A 6 11.36 7.45 -2.92
CA ILE A 6 11.21 8.81 -2.39
C ILE A 6 11.46 9.85 -3.48
N LYS A 7 12.46 9.66 -4.33
CA LYS A 7 12.72 10.55 -5.47
C LYS A 7 11.49 10.72 -6.38
N ARG A 8 10.78 9.63 -6.65
CA ARG A 8 9.53 9.67 -7.44
C ARG A 8 8.39 10.36 -6.70
N ALA A 9 8.26 10.17 -5.39
CA ALA A 9 7.26 10.86 -4.58
C ALA A 9 7.52 12.38 -4.52
N VAL A 10 8.79 12.81 -4.42
CA VAL A 10 9.20 14.22 -4.52
C VAL A 10 8.82 14.77 -5.89
N PHE A 11 9.19 14.08 -6.96
CA PHE A 11 8.86 14.52 -8.32
C PHE A 11 7.34 14.64 -8.53
N ALA A 12 6.56 13.68 -8.04
CA ALA A 12 5.10 13.74 -8.11
C ALA A 12 4.54 14.99 -7.40
N ARG A 13 5.06 15.29 -6.19
CA ARG A 13 4.69 16.50 -5.46
C ARG A 13 5.08 17.78 -6.20
N GLU A 14 6.25 17.84 -6.81
CA GLU A 14 6.70 18.99 -7.61
C GLU A 14 5.81 19.23 -8.84
N LEU A 15 5.26 18.16 -9.42
CA LEU A 15 4.23 18.25 -10.47
C LEU A 15 2.85 18.66 -9.94
N GLY A 16 2.67 18.79 -8.62
CA GLY A 16 1.41 19.17 -7.99
C GLY A 16 0.34 18.08 -8.03
N VAL A 17 0.70 16.80 -8.21
CA VAL A 17 -0.29 15.72 -8.16
C VAL A 17 -0.71 15.46 -6.72
N PRO A 18 -1.99 15.14 -6.45
CA PRO A 18 -2.49 15.01 -5.07
C PRO A 18 -2.26 13.61 -4.48
N ILE A 19 -1.89 12.62 -5.30
CA ILE A 19 -1.90 11.21 -4.91
C ILE A 19 -0.78 10.42 -5.58
N VAL A 20 -0.21 9.48 -4.83
CA VAL A 20 0.74 8.48 -5.33
C VAL A 20 0.27 7.07 -4.97
N MET A 21 0.85 6.06 -5.61
CA MET A 21 0.56 4.65 -5.36
C MET A 21 1.82 3.91 -4.87
N HIS A 22 1.64 2.98 -3.94
CA HIS A 22 2.68 2.05 -3.50
C HIS A 22 2.17 0.61 -3.44
N ASP A 23 2.99 -0.33 -3.91
CA ASP A 23 2.74 -1.76 -3.73
C ASP A 23 3.23 -2.20 -2.34
N TYR A 24 2.30 -2.32 -1.40
CA TYR A 24 2.60 -2.46 0.03
C TYR A 24 3.42 -3.70 0.41
N LEU A 25 3.07 -4.86 -0.14
CA LEU A 25 3.73 -6.12 0.24
C LEU A 25 5.04 -6.35 -0.50
N THR A 26 5.11 -5.95 -1.77
CA THR A 26 6.34 -6.10 -2.57
C THR A 26 7.35 -5.01 -2.27
N GLY A 27 6.90 -3.79 -1.94
CA GLY A 27 7.74 -2.70 -1.42
C GLY A 27 8.17 -2.93 0.03
N GLY A 28 7.35 -3.66 0.80
CA GLY A 28 7.64 -4.05 2.18
C GLY A 28 7.16 -3.03 3.22
N PHE A 29 6.90 -3.52 4.44
CA PHE A 29 6.30 -2.73 5.51
C PHE A 29 7.14 -1.53 5.95
N THR A 30 8.46 -1.67 5.93
CA THR A 30 9.38 -0.57 6.29
C THR A 30 9.30 0.55 5.25
N ALA A 31 9.36 0.21 3.96
CA ALA A 31 9.26 1.21 2.89
C ALA A 31 7.91 1.92 2.91
N ASN A 32 6.82 1.19 3.12
CA ASN A 32 5.48 1.77 3.25
C ASN A 32 5.40 2.79 4.40
N THR A 33 5.88 2.42 5.58
CA THR A 33 5.84 3.32 6.75
C THR A 33 6.64 4.60 6.48
N SER A 34 7.85 4.47 5.90
CA SER A 34 8.66 5.62 5.52
C SER A 34 7.96 6.52 4.49
N LEU A 35 7.36 5.92 3.46
CA LEU A 35 6.62 6.67 2.43
C LEU A 35 5.37 7.33 3.00
N ALA A 36 4.64 6.66 3.89
CA ALA A 36 3.45 7.22 4.53
C ALA A 36 3.77 8.45 5.40
N HIS A 37 4.88 8.42 6.14
CA HIS A 37 5.37 9.60 6.85
C HIS A 37 5.69 10.75 5.88
N TYR A 38 6.43 10.46 4.82
CA TYR A 38 6.71 11.46 3.78
C TYR A 38 5.44 12.05 3.17
N CYS A 39 4.47 11.21 2.81
CA CYS A 39 3.20 11.64 2.23
C CYS A 39 2.42 12.56 3.17
N ARG A 40 2.36 12.21 4.46
CA ARG A 40 1.70 13.02 5.50
C ARG A 40 2.34 14.40 5.63
N ASP A 41 3.67 14.47 5.67
CA ASP A 41 4.39 15.73 5.85
C ASP A 41 4.32 16.64 4.62
N ASN A 42 3.97 16.08 3.45
CA ASN A 42 3.99 16.79 2.17
C ASN A 42 2.62 16.86 1.48
N GLY A 43 1.54 16.55 2.21
CA GLY A 43 0.17 16.69 1.70
C GLY A 43 -0.17 15.78 0.53
N LEU A 44 0.47 14.61 0.41
CA LEU A 44 0.16 13.62 -0.61
C LEU A 44 -0.76 12.53 -0.05
N LEU A 45 -1.77 12.15 -0.82
CA LEU A 45 -2.52 10.92 -0.58
C LEU A 45 -1.69 9.70 -1.01
N LEU A 46 -1.79 8.62 -0.25
CA LEU A 46 -1.09 7.37 -0.48
C LEU A 46 -2.09 6.23 -0.75
N HIS A 47 -2.27 5.90 -2.02
CA HIS A 47 -3.05 4.74 -2.45
C HIS A 47 -2.21 3.46 -2.38
N ILE A 48 -2.78 2.41 -1.81
CA ILE A 48 -2.07 1.15 -1.61
C ILE A 48 -2.63 0.07 -2.50
N HIS A 49 -1.75 -0.45 -3.35
CA HIS A 49 -1.99 -1.67 -4.06
C HIS A 49 -1.44 -2.86 -3.27
N ARG A 50 -2.19 -3.97 -3.26
CA ARG A 50 -1.90 -5.17 -2.46
C ARG A 50 -1.24 -6.27 -3.29
N ALA A 51 -0.39 -5.92 -4.25
CA ALA A 51 0.30 -6.90 -5.10
C ALA A 51 0.91 -8.02 -4.25
N MET A 52 0.85 -9.27 -4.73
CA MET A 52 1.35 -10.46 -4.05
C MET A 52 0.56 -10.94 -2.81
N HIS A 53 -0.51 -10.24 -2.37
CA HIS A 53 -1.25 -10.63 -1.15
C HIS A 53 -1.76 -12.08 -1.15
N ALA A 54 -2.26 -12.55 -2.29
CA ALA A 54 -2.83 -13.89 -2.46
C ALA A 54 -1.84 -15.04 -2.19
N VAL A 55 -0.53 -14.77 -2.16
CA VAL A 55 0.48 -15.76 -1.74
C VAL A 55 0.36 -16.06 -0.25
N ILE A 56 -0.12 -15.10 0.55
CA ILE A 56 -0.14 -15.13 2.01
C ILE A 56 -1.57 -15.31 2.54
N ASP A 57 -2.58 -14.74 1.88
CA ASP A 57 -3.91 -14.61 2.48
C ASP A 57 -5.02 -15.45 1.83
N ARG A 58 -4.69 -16.23 0.80
CA ARG A 58 -5.69 -17.00 0.03
C ARG A 58 -6.03 -18.37 0.61
N GLN A 59 -5.04 -19.09 1.10
CA GLN A 59 -5.26 -20.47 1.58
C GLN A 59 -5.91 -20.45 2.96
N LYS A 60 -7.02 -21.19 3.11
CA LYS A 60 -7.81 -21.18 4.37
C LYS A 60 -7.07 -21.83 5.55
N ASN A 61 -6.17 -22.76 5.27
CA ASN A 61 -5.49 -23.58 6.27
C ASN A 61 -4.10 -23.05 6.67
N HIS A 62 -3.54 -22.09 5.93
CA HIS A 62 -2.20 -21.57 6.19
C HIS A 62 -2.03 -20.16 5.64
N GLY A 63 -1.34 -19.31 6.39
CA GLY A 63 -1.02 -17.94 6.00
C GLY A 63 -1.61 -16.91 6.97
N MET A 64 -1.92 -15.72 6.45
CA MET A 64 -2.43 -14.61 7.24
C MET A 64 -3.65 -14.00 6.57
N HIS A 65 -4.80 -14.05 7.23
CA HIS A 65 -6.03 -13.52 6.67
C HIS A 65 -5.90 -12.02 6.34
N PHE A 66 -6.43 -11.60 5.17
CA PHE A 66 -6.33 -10.22 4.66
C PHE A 66 -6.71 -9.14 5.70
N ARG A 67 -7.73 -9.41 6.52
CA ARG A 67 -8.15 -8.54 7.65
C ARG A 67 -6.99 -8.10 8.56
N VAL A 68 -5.97 -8.94 8.76
CA VAL A 68 -4.80 -8.61 9.58
C VAL A 68 -3.87 -7.68 8.80
N LEU A 69 -3.62 -7.98 7.51
CA LEU A 69 -2.83 -7.14 6.62
C LEU A 69 -3.47 -5.74 6.45
N ALA A 70 -4.79 -5.66 6.33
CA ALA A 70 -5.52 -4.41 6.26
C ALA A 70 -5.38 -3.56 7.55
N LYS A 71 -5.39 -4.20 8.72
CA LYS A 71 -5.11 -3.51 10.00
C LYS A 71 -3.67 -3.03 10.07
N ALA A 72 -2.72 -3.86 9.67
CA ALA A 72 -1.30 -3.50 9.64
C ALA A 72 -1.06 -2.30 8.71
N LEU A 73 -1.72 -2.28 7.54
CA LEU A 73 -1.66 -1.11 6.67
C LEU A 73 -2.26 0.13 7.33
N ARG A 74 -3.45 0.01 7.93
CA ARG A 74 -4.11 1.13 8.60
C ARG A 74 -3.24 1.76 9.68
N LEU A 75 -2.44 0.96 10.39
CA LEU A 75 -1.51 1.42 11.42
C LEU A 75 -0.21 2.00 10.84
N SER A 76 0.35 1.38 9.80
CA SER A 76 1.61 1.83 9.17
C SER A 76 1.43 3.04 8.24
N GLY A 77 0.20 3.35 7.86
CA GLY A 77 -0.15 4.52 7.05
C GLY A 77 -0.42 4.15 5.60
N GLY A 78 -1.60 4.55 5.14
CA GLY A 78 -2.14 4.34 3.79
C GLY A 78 -3.59 4.81 3.78
N ASP A 79 -3.96 5.58 2.76
CA ASP A 79 -5.28 6.22 2.71
C ASP A 79 -6.33 5.31 2.08
N HIS A 80 -5.91 4.53 1.07
CA HIS A 80 -6.76 3.58 0.36
C HIS A 80 -6.08 2.23 0.23
N ILE A 81 -6.85 1.13 0.22
CA ILE A 81 -6.38 -0.22 -0.10
C ILE A 81 -7.42 -0.96 -0.92
N HIS A 82 -6.98 -1.74 -1.91
CA HIS A 82 -7.87 -2.68 -2.61
C HIS A 82 -8.37 -3.75 -1.62
N ALA A 83 -9.69 -3.79 -1.39
CA ALA A 83 -10.29 -4.67 -0.38
C ALA A 83 -11.05 -5.89 -0.95
N GLY A 84 -11.15 -6.03 -2.26
CA GLY A 84 -12.03 -7.00 -2.91
C GLY A 84 -13.36 -6.39 -3.31
N THR A 85 -14.11 -7.08 -4.18
CA THR A 85 -15.34 -6.53 -4.79
C THR A 85 -16.55 -7.47 -4.64
N VAL A 86 -16.38 -8.63 -4.02
CA VAL A 86 -17.36 -9.72 -3.86
C VAL A 86 -17.79 -10.37 -5.19
N VAL A 87 -18.21 -9.57 -6.17
CA VAL A 87 -18.78 -10.02 -7.46
C VAL A 87 -17.81 -9.90 -8.64
N GLY A 88 -16.60 -9.39 -8.41
CA GLY A 88 -15.61 -9.22 -9.46
C GLY A 88 -14.84 -10.49 -9.81
N LYS A 89 -13.85 -10.35 -10.70
CA LYS A 89 -12.98 -11.45 -11.14
C LYS A 89 -12.13 -12.06 -10.01
N LEU A 90 -11.77 -11.25 -9.02
CA LEU A 90 -10.88 -11.64 -7.93
C LEU A 90 -11.70 -12.08 -6.72
N GLU A 91 -11.15 -13.04 -5.96
CA GLU A 91 -11.73 -13.54 -4.71
C GLU A 91 -12.03 -12.40 -3.72
N GLY A 92 -13.19 -12.48 -3.06
CA GLY A 92 -13.75 -11.42 -2.20
C GLY A 92 -14.65 -11.97 -1.11
#